data_AF-A0A5J6LKD3-F1
#
_entry.id   AF-A0A5J6LKD3-F1
#
_cell.length_a   1.000
_cell.length_b   1.000
_cell.length_c   1.000
_cell.angle_alpha   90.00
_cell.angle_beta   90.00
_cell.angle_gamma   90.00
#
_symmetry.space_group_name_H-M   'P 1'
#
loop_
_entity.id
_entity.type
_entity.pdbx_description
1 polymer ?
#
loop_
_entity_poly.entity_id
_entity_poly.type
_entity_poly.pdbx_seq_one_letter_code
_entity_poly.pdbx_strand_id
1 'polypeptide(L)'
;MPDIRILIVIAVAVIGFPLFEVLFFGYFYRRELRIKTLSSKSVEGVVIGYKRTQIVAAPIVEYRVDGQTYRNSLKYYRVVRVTLPWKTNQAASDNDLMAQRITIYTNSVVSKGNLFQDAFPLGSTMTVWYNPACPKESYVERYSGLDKSYKREMWIGIWMLILLPILAVVSIVMGMKYK
;
A
#
# COMPACT_ATOMS: atom_id res chain seq x y z
N MET A 1 2.97 -14.53 44.12
CA MET A 1 1.98 -14.03 43.15
C MET A 1 2.62 -12.93 42.30
N PRO A 2 2.36 -12.84 40.99
CA PRO A 2 2.84 -11.71 40.19
C PRO A 2 2.24 -10.40 40.70
N ASP A 3 3.05 -9.33 40.70
CA ASP A 3 2.61 -7.99 41.10
C ASP A 3 1.46 -7.55 40.18
N ILE A 4 0.41 -6.95 40.75
CA ILE A 4 -0.76 -6.45 40.02
C ILE A 4 -0.36 -5.46 38.93
N ARG A 5 0.73 -4.71 39.13
CA ARG A 5 1.29 -3.80 38.13
C ARG A 5 1.73 -4.55 36.87
N ILE A 6 2.34 -5.72 37.03
CA ILE A 6 2.81 -6.56 35.93
C ILE A 6 1.62 -7.17 35.18
N LEU A 7 0.59 -7.62 35.90
CA LEU A 7 -0.62 -8.16 35.27
C LEU A 7 -1.35 -7.11 34.42
N ILE A 8 -1.42 -5.86 34.88
CA ILE A 8 -2.01 -4.75 34.12
C ILE A 8 -1.21 -4.49 32.84
N VAL A 9 0.13 -4.45 32.92
CA VAL A 9 0.98 -4.26 31.73
C VAL A 9 0.80 -5.39 30.72
N ILE A 10 0.74 -6.63 31.18
CA ILE A 10 0.49 -7.79 30.31
C ILE A 10 -0.89 -7.68 29.66
N ALA A 11 -1.94 -7.33 30.41
CA ALA A 11 -3.29 -7.18 29.86
C ALA A 11 -3.36 -6.08 28.78
N VAL A 12 -2.74 -4.92 29.03
CA VAL A 12 -2.66 -3.82 28.05
C VAL A 12 -1.87 -4.23 26.81
N ALA A 13 -0.78 -4.98 26.95
CA ALA A 13 -0.01 -5.46 25.81
C ALA A 13 -0.79 -6.52 25.00
N VAL A 14 -1.38 -7.50 25.68
CA VAL A 14 -2.06 -8.65 25.06
C VAL A 14 -3.37 -8.27 24.36
N ILE A 15 -4.09 -7.27 24.89
CA ILE A 15 -5.37 -6.83 24.32
C ILE A 15 -5.19 -5.54 23.52
N GLY A 16 -4.47 -4.57 24.07
CA GLY A 16 -4.34 -3.23 23.50
C GLY A 16 -3.57 -3.21 22.19
N PHE A 17 -2.48 -3.97 22.07
CA PHE A 17 -1.69 -4.01 20.84
C PHE A 17 -2.48 -4.64 19.66
N PRO A 18 -3.09 -5.82 19.79
CA PRO A 18 -3.92 -6.38 18.72
C PRO A 18 -5.14 -5.52 18.39
N LEU A 19 -5.77 -4.91 19.40
CA LEU A 19 -6.90 -3.99 19.17
C LEU A 19 -6.46 -2.78 18.33
N PHE A 20 -5.31 -2.19 18.66
CA PHE A 20 -4.73 -1.09 17.90
C PHE A 20 -4.49 -1.51 16.44
N GLU A 21 -3.90 -2.67 16.20
CA GLU A 21 -3.66 -3.14 14.83
C GLU A 21 -4.96 -3.32 14.04
N VAL A 22 -5.99 -3.94 14.63
CA VAL A 22 -7.29 -4.13 13.96
C VAL A 22 -7.92 -2.81 13.61
N LEU A 23 -7.91 -1.83 14.51
CA LEU A 23 -8.46 -0.50 14.27
C LEU A 23 -7.65 0.26 13.21
N PHE A 24 -6.33 0.23 13.31
CA PHE A 24 -5.42 0.90 12.39
C PHE A 24 -5.58 0.35 10.97
N PHE A 25 -5.41 -0.95 10.77
CA PHE A 25 -5.54 -1.57 9.45
C PHE A 25 -6.98 -1.60 8.95
N GLY A 26 -7.97 -1.70 9.84
CA GLY A 26 -9.39 -1.59 9.50
C GLY A 26 -9.76 -0.21 8.96
N TYR A 27 -9.21 0.87 9.53
CA TYR A 27 -9.38 2.22 9.01
C TYR A 27 -8.82 2.36 7.59
N PHE A 28 -7.58 1.89 7.35
CA PHE A 28 -6.98 1.94 6.01
C PHE A 28 -7.72 1.05 5.02
N TYR A 29 -8.15 -0.14 5.42
CA TYR A 29 -8.94 -1.04 4.58
C TYR A 29 -10.26 -0.38 4.14
N ARG A 30 -11.00 0.24 5.07
CA ARG A 30 -12.24 0.97 4.74
C ARG A 30 -11.98 2.13 3.78
N ARG A 31 -10.91 2.89 4.00
CA ARG A 31 -10.53 4.00 3.10
C ARG A 31 -10.25 3.50 1.68
N GLU A 32 -9.45 2.44 1.54
CA GLU A 32 -9.13 1.82 0.25
C GLU A 32 -10.39 1.27 -0.45
N LEU A 33 -11.32 0.67 0.30
CA LEU A 33 -12.63 0.25 -0.22
C LEU A 33 -13.47 1.42 -0.73
N ARG A 34 -13.50 2.56 -0.03
CA ARG A 34 -14.20 3.76 -0.50
C ARG A 34 -13.65 4.24 -1.82
N ILE A 35 -12.31 4.32 -1.95
CA ILE A 35 -11.66 4.73 -3.20
C ILE A 35 -12.07 3.78 -4.33
N LYS A 36 -12.05 2.46 -4.10
CA LYS A 36 -12.39 1.47 -5.12
C LYS A 36 -13.87 1.50 -5.54
N THR A 37 -14.79 1.77 -4.61
CA THR A 37 -16.23 1.65 -4.85
C THR A 37 -16.88 2.96 -5.26
N LEU A 38 -16.39 4.10 -4.77
CA LEU A 38 -16.98 5.43 -4.98
C LEU A 38 -16.32 6.23 -6.10
N SER A 39 -15.21 5.75 -6.67
CA SER A 39 -14.57 6.41 -7.83
C SER A 39 -15.34 6.08 -9.10
N SER A 40 -16.38 6.85 -9.38
CA SER A 40 -17.28 6.62 -10.52
C SER A 40 -17.06 7.59 -11.69
N LYS A 41 -16.43 8.75 -11.46
CA LYS A 41 -16.16 9.75 -12.50
C LYS A 41 -14.70 9.70 -12.94
N SER A 42 -14.46 9.91 -14.23
CA SER A 42 -13.12 10.06 -14.81
C SER A 42 -12.88 11.48 -15.30
N VAL A 43 -11.62 11.91 -15.28
CA VAL A 43 -11.14 13.16 -15.86
C VAL A 43 -9.75 12.94 -16.42
N GLU A 44 -9.42 13.62 -17.51
CA GLU A 44 -8.05 13.62 -18.04
C GLU A 44 -7.17 14.52 -17.18
N GLY A 45 -6.10 13.93 -16.64
CA GLY A 45 -5.04 14.64 -15.93
C GLY A 45 -3.76 14.66 -16.74
N VAL A 46 -2.86 15.57 -16.41
CA VAL A 46 -1.58 15.77 -17.09
C VAL A 46 -0.43 15.32 -16.20
N VAL A 47 0.53 14.58 -16.76
CA VAL A 47 1.75 14.18 -16.06
C VAL A 47 2.66 15.39 -15.85
N ILE A 48 2.80 15.83 -14.60
CA ILE A 48 3.60 17.02 -14.24
C ILE A 48 4.98 16.67 -13.67
N GLY A 49 5.22 15.41 -13.33
CA GLY A 49 6.48 15.00 -12.71
C GLY A 49 6.51 13.54 -12.33
N TYR A 50 7.56 13.15 -11.61
CA TYR A 50 7.77 11.76 -11.19
C TYR A 50 8.09 11.70 -9.69
N LYS A 51 7.40 10.82 -8.98
CA LYS A 51 7.72 10.49 -7.59
C LYS A 51 8.89 9.52 -7.60
N ARG A 52 10.07 10.02 -7.22
CA ARG A 52 11.28 9.20 -7.12
C ARG A 52 11.22 8.35 -5.85
N THR A 53 10.67 7.15 -5.96
CA THR A 53 10.80 6.12 -4.92
C THR A 53 12.05 5.28 -5.20
N GLN A 54 12.65 4.65 -4.19
CA GLN A 54 13.92 3.92 -4.31
C GLN A 54 13.94 2.90 -5.48
N ILE A 55 12.78 2.37 -5.85
CA ILE A 55 12.66 1.32 -6.87
C ILE A 55 12.16 1.89 -8.22
N VAL A 56 11.26 2.90 -8.22
CA VAL A 56 10.54 3.40 -9.42
C VAL A 56 10.30 4.92 -9.40
N ALA A 57 10.37 5.53 -10.58
CA ALA A 57 9.91 6.90 -10.84
C ALA A 57 8.45 6.91 -11.32
N ALA A 58 7.49 6.81 -10.41
CA ALA A 58 6.07 6.75 -10.78
C ALA A 58 5.54 8.13 -11.22
N PRO A 59 4.78 8.25 -12.32
CA PRO A 59 4.28 9.54 -12.79
C PRO A 59 3.29 10.16 -11.79
N ILE A 60 3.40 11.47 -11.61
CA ILE A 60 2.49 12.31 -10.84
C ILE A 60 1.58 13.03 -11.83
N VAL A 61 0.29 12.76 -11.72
CA VAL A 61 -0.76 13.31 -12.56
C VAL A 61 -1.48 14.43 -11.80
N GLU A 62 -1.59 15.58 -12.44
CA GLU A 62 -2.37 16.72 -11.98
C GLU A 62 -3.70 16.77 -12.74
N TYR A 63 -4.81 16.95 -12.03
CA TYR A 63 -6.14 17.04 -12.61
C TYR A 63 -6.95 18.12 -11.91
N ARG A 64 -7.94 18.70 -12.60
CA ARG A 64 -8.78 19.78 -12.09
C ARG A 64 -10.23 19.31 -11.97
N VAL A 65 -10.84 19.56 -10.81
CA VAL A 65 -12.26 19.28 -10.53
C VAL A 65 -12.84 20.50 -9.84
N ASP A 66 -13.93 21.05 -10.37
CA ASP A 66 -14.64 22.21 -9.81
C ASP A 66 -13.72 23.41 -9.49
N GLY A 67 -12.77 23.70 -10.41
CA GLY A 67 -11.81 24.80 -10.25
C GLY A 67 -10.67 24.54 -9.25
N GLN A 68 -10.66 23.39 -8.57
CA GLN A 68 -9.59 22.98 -7.66
C GLN A 68 -8.63 22.00 -8.33
N THR A 69 -7.33 22.20 -8.09
CA THR A 69 -6.27 21.35 -8.63
C THR A 69 -5.91 20.25 -7.62
N TYR A 70 -5.93 19.01 -8.08
CA TYR A 70 -5.57 17.84 -7.32
C TYR A 70 -4.40 17.10 -7.97
N ARG A 71 -3.62 16.40 -7.17
CA ARG A 71 -2.45 15.65 -7.63
C ARG A 71 -2.50 14.24 -7.08
N ASN A 72 -2.29 13.27 -7.94
CA ASN A 72 -2.15 11.88 -7.54
C ASN A 72 -1.12 11.16 -8.39
N SER A 73 -0.46 10.16 -7.83
CA SER A 73 0.57 9.39 -8.54
C SER A 73 0.02 8.03 -8.94
N LEU A 74 0.49 7.50 -10.06
CA LEU A 74 0.25 6.11 -10.41
C LEU A 74 0.84 5.19 -9.33
N LYS A 75 0.02 4.29 -8.78
CA LYS A 75 0.43 3.37 -7.72
C LYS A 75 0.66 1.96 -8.29
N TYR A 76 1.64 1.28 -7.73
CA TYR A 76 1.93 -0.13 -8.01
C TYR A 76 1.73 -0.95 -6.74
N TYR A 77 1.13 -2.14 -6.88
CA TYR A 77 0.92 -3.08 -5.78
C TYR A 77 2.25 -3.70 -5.36
N ARG A 78 3.08 -4.10 -6.33
CA ARG A 78 4.40 -4.67 -6.07
C ARG A 78 5.35 -4.33 -7.20
N VAL A 79 6.53 -3.83 -6.81
CA VAL A 79 7.64 -3.62 -7.74
C VAL A 79 8.80 -4.50 -7.28
N VAL A 80 9.33 -5.31 -8.18
CA VAL A 80 10.54 -6.11 -7.94
C VAL A 80 11.63 -5.65 -8.89
N ARG A 81 12.81 -5.32 -8.37
CA ARG A 81 14.01 -5.07 -9.18
C ARG A 81 14.85 -6.34 -9.21
N VAL A 82 15.21 -6.79 -10.41
CA VAL A 82 16.06 -7.95 -10.64
C VAL A 82 17.27 -7.52 -11.44
N THR A 83 18.47 -7.64 -10.87
CA THR A 83 19.71 -7.28 -11.56
C THR A 83 20.27 -8.51 -12.27
N LEU A 84 20.40 -8.46 -13.59
CA LEU A 84 20.92 -9.55 -14.41
C LEU A 84 22.07 -9.03 -15.29
N PRO A 85 23.28 -9.62 -15.22
CA PRO A 85 24.45 -9.13 -15.96
C PRO A 85 24.28 -9.11 -17.49
N TRP A 86 23.41 -9.96 -18.02
CA TRP A 86 23.26 -10.20 -19.47
C TRP A 86 21.94 -9.69 -20.04
N LYS A 87 21.09 -9.04 -19.23
CA LYS A 87 19.78 -8.55 -19.66
C LYS A 87 19.81 -7.05 -19.85
N THR A 88 19.11 -6.53 -20.85
CA THR A 88 18.95 -5.08 -21.03
C THR A 88 18.00 -4.52 -19.96
N ASN A 89 18.16 -3.23 -19.60
CA ASN A 89 17.20 -2.54 -18.74
C ASN A 89 15.83 -2.50 -19.42
N GLN A 90 14.92 -3.34 -18.96
CA GLN A 90 13.58 -3.48 -19.50
C GLN A 90 12.62 -3.84 -18.37
N ALA A 91 11.40 -3.31 -18.44
CA ALA A 91 10.29 -3.89 -17.71
C ALA A 91 9.92 -5.23 -18.37
N ALA A 92 9.58 -6.23 -17.55
CA ALA A 92 9.28 -7.59 -18.03
C ALA A 92 8.18 -7.67 -19.10
N SER A 93 7.29 -6.68 -19.15
CA SER A 93 6.43 -6.45 -20.31
C SER A 93 6.35 -4.95 -20.58
N ASP A 94 6.47 -4.58 -21.85
CA ASP A 94 6.42 -3.19 -22.31
C ASP A 94 5.01 -2.60 -22.10
N ASN A 95 3.99 -3.47 -22.18
CA ASN A 95 2.61 -3.23 -21.76
C ASN A 95 2.39 -3.42 -20.23
N ASP A 96 3.41 -3.86 -19.46
CA ASP A 96 3.36 -4.14 -18.01
C ASP A 96 3.55 -2.90 -17.17
N LEU A 97 4.00 -1.77 -17.72
CA LEU A 97 4.11 -0.55 -16.91
C LEU A 97 2.73 -0.09 -16.40
N MET A 98 1.67 -0.53 -17.08
CA MET A 98 0.29 -0.43 -16.63
C MET A 98 -0.22 -1.64 -15.82
N ALA A 99 0.61 -2.62 -15.51
CA ALA A 99 0.24 -3.72 -14.63
C ALA A 99 0.40 -3.34 -13.16
N GLN A 100 -0.42 -3.95 -12.30
CA GLN A 100 -0.35 -3.72 -10.84
C GLN A 100 0.97 -4.23 -10.24
N ARG A 101 1.52 -5.31 -10.80
CA ARG A 101 2.80 -5.91 -10.39
C ARG A 101 3.78 -5.76 -11.53
N ILE A 102 4.91 -5.13 -11.25
CA ILE A 102 5.97 -4.93 -12.25
C ILE A 102 7.28 -5.53 -11.79
N THR A 103 7.99 -6.14 -12.74
CA THR A 103 9.36 -6.62 -12.54
C THR A 103 10.28 -5.83 -13.45
N ILE A 104 11.19 -5.08 -12.84
CA ILE A 104 12.17 -4.26 -13.54
C ILE A 104 13.48 -5.03 -13.59
N TYR A 105 13.92 -5.33 -14.80
CA TYR A 105 15.26 -5.88 -15.01
C TYR A 105 16.24 -4.73 -15.16
N THR A 106 17.36 -4.82 -14.45
CA THR A 106 18.43 -3.82 -14.49
C THR A 106 19.77 -4.50 -14.74
N ASN A 107 20.67 -3.79 -15.39
CA ASN A 107 22.05 -4.20 -15.63
C ASN A 107 22.97 -3.02 -15.31
N SER A 108 24.11 -3.33 -14.68
CA SER A 108 25.16 -2.35 -14.36
C SER A 108 25.89 -1.83 -15.60
N VAL A 109 25.89 -2.58 -16.71
CA VAL A 109 26.65 -2.26 -17.93
C VAL A 109 25.89 -1.30 -18.85
N VAL A 110 24.56 -1.33 -18.85
CA VAL A 110 23.73 -0.49 -19.73
C VAL A 110 23.05 0.58 -18.89
N SER A 111 23.55 1.81 -18.94
CA SER A 111 22.85 2.99 -18.40
C SER A 111 21.78 3.45 -19.40
N LYS A 112 20.71 2.66 -19.60
CA LYS A 112 19.55 3.15 -20.37
C LYS A 112 18.80 4.21 -19.57
N GLY A 113 18.27 5.22 -20.28
CA GLY A 113 17.46 6.31 -19.77
C GLY A 113 16.26 5.84 -18.94
N ASN A 114 15.66 6.75 -18.18
CA ASN A 114 14.61 6.44 -17.23
C ASN A 114 13.39 5.84 -17.95
N LEU A 115 13.28 4.51 -17.95
CA LEU A 115 12.22 3.73 -18.61
C LEU A 115 10.79 4.23 -18.34
N PHE A 116 10.54 4.84 -17.17
CA PHE A 116 9.26 5.44 -16.82
C PHE A 116 9.02 6.81 -17.46
N GLN A 117 10.07 7.58 -17.73
CA GLN A 117 9.99 8.86 -18.43
C GLN A 117 9.73 8.64 -19.92
N ASP A 118 10.32 7.59 -20.49
CA ASP A 118 10.09 7.21 -21.88
C ASP A 118 8.65 6.71 -22.09
N ALA A 119 8.12 5.92 -21.15
CA ALA A 119 6.75 5.43 -21.21
C ALA A 119 5.68 6.46 -20.84
N PHE A 120 5.99 7.38 -19.92
CA PHE A 120 5.09 8.44 -19.45
C PHE A 120 5.77 9.80 -19.59
N PRO A 121 5.86 10.38 -20.79
CA PRO A 121 6.53 11.65 -20.97
C PRO A 121 5.79 12.78 -20.24
N LEU A 122 6.53 13.80 -19.84
CA LEU A 122 5.95 15.00 -19.22
C LEU A 122 4.92 15.63 -20.17
N GLY A 123 3.78 16.05 -19.64
CA GLY A 123 2.69 16.61 -20.44
C GLY A 123 1.77 15.57 -21.08
N SER A 124 2.07 14.27 -20.99
CA SER A 124 1.14 13.22 -21.42
C SER A 124 -0.13 13.23 -20.57
N THR A 125 -1.23 12.81 -21.20
CA THR A 125 -2.54 12.70 -20.56
C THR A 125 -2.73 11.31 -19.96
N MET A 126 -3.30 11.25 -18.77
CA MET A 126 -3.70 10.01 -18.10
C MET A 126 -5.10 10.14 -17.52
N THR A 127 -5.87 9.07 -17.58
CA THR A 127 -7.22 9.03 -17.02
C THR A 127 -7.14 8.92 -15.50
N VAL A 128 -7.74 9.87 -14.79
CA VAL A 128 -7.86 9.85 -13.33
C VAL A 128 -9.30 9.58 -12.96
N TRP A 129 -9.51 8.51 -12.19
CA TRP A 129 -10.81 8.17 -11.62
C TRP A 129 -10.90 8.75 -10.22
N TYR A 130 -11.97 9.48 -9.92
CA TYR A 130 -12.16 10.15 -8.65
C TYR A 130 -13.58 10.00 -8.11
N ASN A 131 -13.70 10.14 -6.80
CA ASN A 131 -14.98 10.22 -6.11
C ASN A 131 -15.55 11.65 -6.21
N PRO A 132 -16.75 11.87 -6.80
CA PRO A 132 -17.34 13.20 -6.91
C PRO A 132 -17.62 13.86 -5.55
N ALA A 133 -17.88 13.07 -4.50
CA ALA A 133 -18.09 13.59 -3.15
C ALA A 133 -16.78 14.02 -2.45
N CYS A 134 -15.64 13.46 -2.88
CA CYS A 134 -14.33 13.78 -2.32
C CYS A 134 -13.24 13.59 -3.40
N PRO A 135 -12.97 14.61 -4.23
CA PRO A 135 -12.06 14.48 -5.37
C PRO A 135 -10.62 14.11 -5.00
N LYS A 136 -10.22 14.29 -3.73
CA LYS A 136 -8.94 13.85 -3.18
C LYS A 136 -8.78 12.32 -3.14
N GLU A 137 -9.89 11.59 -3.05
CA GLU A 137 -9.91 10.13 -3.17
C GLU A 137 -9.99 9.77 -4.66
N SER A 138 -8.82 9.47 -5.25
CA SER A 138 -8.69 9.13 -6.66
C SER A 138 -7.64 8.04 -6.91
N TYR A 139 -7.65 7.48 -8.12
CA TYR A 139 -6.59 6.65 -8.65
C TYR A 139 -6.36 6.95 -10.14
N VAL A 140 -5.14 6.70 -10.61
CA VAL A 140 -4.72 6.95 -11.99
C VAL A 140 -4.79 5.64 -12.77
N GLU A 141 -5.50 5.64 -13.89
CA GLU A 141 -5.77 4.51 -14.82
C GLU A 141 -6.46 3.30 -14.19
N ARG A 142 -5.82 2.72 -13.17
CA ARG A 142 -6.29 1.53 -12.45
C ARG A 142 -6.16 1.72 -10.96
N TYR A 143 -7.06 1.05 -10.24
CA TYR A 143 -6.90 0.87 -8.82
C TYR A 143 -5.80 -0.16 -8.55
N SER A 144 -4.76 0.25 -7.80
CA SER A 144 -3.66 -0.62 -7.37
C SER A 144 -3.49 -0.64 -5.84
N GLY A 145 -4.57 -0.33 -5.12
CA GLY A 145 -4.57 -0.17 -3.68
C GLY A 145 -4.14 -1.43 -2.92
N LEU A 146 -3.74 -1.22 -1.66
CA LEU A 146 -3.25 -2.27 -0.77
C LEU A 146 -4.40 -2.97 -0.01
N ASP A 147 -5.62 -2.99 -0.59
CA ASP A 147 -6.84 -3.50 0.04
C ASP A 147 -6.67 -4.95 0.52
N LYS A 148 -6.09 -5.81 -0.32
CA LYS A 148 -5.78 -7.20 0.02
C LYS A 148 -4.80 -7.31 1.19
N SER A 149 -3.76 -6.49 1.21
CA SER A 149 -2.76 -6.48 2.27
C SER A 149 -3.36 -5.99 3.58
N TYR A 150 -4.06 -4.86 3.58
CA TYR A 150 -4.71 -4.33 4.79
C TYR A 150 -5.79 -5.28 5.33
N LYS A 151 -6.56 -5.93 4.45
CA LYS A 151 -7.51 -6.98 4.86
C LYS A 151 -6.77 -8.11 5.58
N ARG A 152 -5.64 -8.57 5.05
CA ARG A 152 -4.83 -9.64 5.66
C ARG A 152 -4.28 -9.23 7.02
N GLU A 153 -3.65 -8.05 7.13
CA GLU A 153 -3.10 -7.56 8.41
C GLU A 153 -4.22 -7.37 9.46
N MET A 154 -5.39 -6.87 9.05
CA MET A 154 -6.56 -6.79 9.91
C MET A 154 -7.01 -8.18 10.42
N TRP A 155 -7.03 -9.20 9.56
CA TRP A 155 -7.36 -10.57 9.98
C TRP A 155 -6.32 -11.15 10.93
N ILE A 156 -5.03 -10.86 10.73
CA ILE A 156 -3.95 -11.26 11.65
C ILE A 156 -4.18 -10.62 13.03
N GLY A 157 -4.52 -9.34 13.09
CA GLY A 157 -4.89 -8.65 14.33
C GLY A 157 -6.09 -9.30 15.05
N ILE A 158 -7.12 -9.71 14.30
CA ILE A 158 -8.29 -10.43 14.86
C ILE A 158 -7.87 -11.78 15.46
N TRP A 159 -7.01 -12.54 14.77
CA TRP A 159 -6.48 -13.80 15.30
C TRP A 159 -5.66 -13.59 16.57
N MET A 160 -4.84 -12.53 16.62
CA MET A 160 -4.05 -12.20 17.81
C MET A 160 -4.92 -11.81 19.01
N LEU A 161 -6.03 -11.10 18.78
CA LEU A 161 -7.02 -10.79 19.83
C LEU A 161 -7.60 -12.04 20.49
N ILE A 162 -7.64 -13.16 19.80
CA ILE A 162 -8.16 -14.43 20.34
C ILE A 162 -7.03 -15.26 20.95
N LEU A 163 -5.91 -15.39 20.24
CA LEU A 163 -4.83 -16.31 20.60
C LEU A 163 -4.00 -15.82 21.79
N LEU A 164 -3.64 -14.53 21.83
CA LEU A 164 -2.75 -13.99 22.87
C LEU A 164 -3.38 -14.03 24.27
N PRO A 165 -4.68 -13.72 24.48
CA PRO A 165 -5.31 -13.89 25.79
C PRO A 165 -5.33 -15.34 26.26
N ILE A 166 -5.63 -16.29 25.38
CA ILE A 166 -5.65 -17.72 25.70
C ILE A 166 -4.25 -18.17 26.16
N LEU A 167 -3.22 -17.82 25.40
CA LEU A 167 -1.83 -18.14 25.75
C LEU A 167 -1.40 -17.49 27.06
N ALA A 168 -1.81 -16.24 27.31
CA ALA A 168 -1.51 -15.55 28.57
C ALA A 168 -2.16 -16.28 29.77
N VAL A 169 -3.43 -16.66 29.66
CA VAL A 169 -4.14 -17.41 30.71
C VAL A 169 -3.48 -18.76 30.96
N VAL A 170 -3.20 -19.54 29.90
CA VAL A 170 -2.54 -20.84 30.03
C VAL A 170 -1.17 -20.70 30.69
N SER A 171 -0.39 -19.68 30.31
CA SER A 171 0.93 -19.41 30.89
C SER A 171 0.85 -19.06 32.37
N ILE A 172 -0.15 -18.27 32.78
CA ILE A 172 -0.40 -17.94 34.19
C ILE A 172 -0.78 -19.21 34.97
N VAL A 173 -1.71 -20.02 34.45
CA VAL A 173 -2.18 -21.26 35.11
C VAL A 173 -1.06 -22.28 35.23
N MET A 174 -0.27 -22.50 34.19
CA MET A 174 0.88 -23.40 34.23
C MET A 174 1.96 -22.85 35.18
N GLY A 175 2.28 -21.56 35.11
CA GLY A 175 3.21 -20.90 36.02
C GLY A 175 2.78 -20.95 37.49
N MET A 176 1.49 -21.13 37.78
CA MET A 176 0.97 -21.38 39.13
C MET A 176 1.04 -22.86 39.54
N LYS A 177 1.02 -23.81 38.60
CA LYS A 177 1.08 -25.26 38.89
C LYS A 177 2.49 -25.79 39.14
N TYR A 178 3.51 -25.17 38.54
CA TYR A 178 4.92 -25.60 38.65
C TYR A 178 5.74 -24.76 39.64
N LYS A 179 5.06 -24.03 40.53
CA LYS A 179 5.65 -23.17 41.56
C LYS A 179 5.15 -23.61 42.93
#